data_AF-A0A8K0EBJ6-F1
#
_entry.id   AF-A0A8K0EBJ6-F1
#
_cell.length_a   1.000
_cell.length_b   1.000
_cell.length_c   1.000
_cell.angle_alpha   90.00
_cell.angle_beta   90.00
_cell.angle_gamma   90.00
#
_symmetry.space_group_name_H-M   'P 1'
#
loop_
_entity.id
_entity.type
_entity.pdbx_description
1 polymer ?
#
loop_
_entity_poly.entity_id
_entity_poly.type
_entity_poly.pdbx_seq_one_letter_code
_entity_poly.pdbx_strand_id
1 'polypeptide(L)'
;MASIVVLFLLASESIIIAAQQRESNIIPGSSLTPIANSWLSNSGLYAFGFYKQGNGYAVGIFLAGTPQKTVAWTAKRDGHPVSQNSTLLFTNDGRLVLQSSTQRQDYNIGDPLRLASSASMLDSCRSIPFCKVNKRSNLRCEN
;
A
#
# COMPACT_ATOMS: atom_id res chain seq x y z
N MET A 1 0.47 -48.88 25.20
CA MET A 1 0.19 -47.46 25.54
C MET A 1 1.25 -46.50 25.00
N ALA A 2 2.55 -46.84 24.99
CA ALA A 2 3.61 -45.93 24.49
C ALA A 2 3.61 -45.73 22.96
N SER A 3 3.23 -46.75 22.17
CA SER A 3 3.34 -46.70 20.69
C SER A 3 2.30 -45.79 20.01
N ILE A 4 1.13 -45.57 20.64
CA ILE A 4 0.06 -44.71 20.10
C ILE A 4 0.40 -43.22 20.31
N VAL A 5 1.12 -42.90 21.39
CA VAL A 5 1.55 -41.53 21.70
C VAL A 5 2.61 -41.04 20.71
N VAL A 6 3.49 -41.94 20.23
CA VAL A 6 4.51 -41.61 19.23
C VAL A 6 3.91 -41.30 17.85
N LEU A 7 2.81 -41.97 17.47
CA LEU A 7 2.09 -41.71 16.22
C LEU A 7 1.38 -40.35 16.22
N PHE A 8 0.89 -39.88 17.37
CA PHE A 8 0.30 -38.54 17.51
C PHE A 8 1.35 -37.41 17.45
N LEU A 9 2.58 -37.68 17.89
CA LEU A 9 3.68 -36.71 17.90
C LEU A 9 4.33 -36.49 16.52
N LEU A 10 4.16 -37.43 15.58
CA LEU A 10 4.65 -37.31 14.20
C LEU A 10 3.66 -36.60 13.27
N ALA A 11 2.43 -36.35 13.70
CA ALA A 11 1.38 -35.73 12.88
C ALA A 11 1.41 -34.19 12.88
N SER A 12 2.31 -33.56 13.65
CA SER A 12 2.50 -32.10 13.63
C SER A 12 3.47 -31.68 12.52
N GLU A 13 3.23 -32.12 11.29
CA GLU A 13 3.85 -31.48 10.14
C GLU A 13 3.09 -30.18 9.86
N SER A 14 3.75 -29.09 10.24
CA SER A 14 3.31 -27.72 10.03
C SER A 14 2.80 -27.54 8.59
N ILE A 15 1.50 -27.32 8.43
CA ILE A 15 0.93 -26.91 7.14
C ILE A 15 1.46 -25.50 6.84
N ILE A 16 2.56 -25.41 6.10
CA ILE A 16 3.00 -24.14 5.53
C ILE A 16 2.05 -23.84 4.37
N ILE A 17 0.93 -23.18 4.67
CA ILE A 17 0.10 -22.56 3.64
C ILE A 17 0.92 -21.41 3.07
N ALA A 18 1.66 -21.67 1.99
CA ALA A 18 2.12 -20.60 1.12
C ALA A 18 0.88 -20.00 0.47
N ALA A 19 0.28 -19.01 1.13
CA ALA A 19 -0.73 -18.18 0.49
C ALA A 19 -0.06 -17.54 -0.73
N GLN A 20 -0.37 -18.04 -1.92
CA GLN A 20 0.08 -17.46 -3.17
C GLN A 20 -0.62 -16.10 -3.28
N GLN A 21 0.00 -15.07 -2.71
CA GLN A 21 -0.47 -13.69 -2.77
C GLN A 21 -0.54 -13.32 -4.25
N ARG A 22 -1.75 -13.31 -4.80
CA ARG A 22 -2.01 -12.77 -6.13
C ARG A 22 -1.94 -11.25 -5.98
N GLU A 23 -0.72 -10.73 -5.96
CA GLU A 23 -0.47 -9.29 -5.81
C GLU A 23 -1.21 -8.52 -6.92
N SER A 24 -2.02 -7.53 -6.56
CA SER A 24 -2.62 -6.57 -7.49
C SER A 24 -1.50 -5.65 -7.99
N ASN A 25 -0.93 -6.00 -9.14
CA ASN A 25 0.23 -5.32 -9.67
C ASN A 25 -0.16 -3.95 -10.23
N ILE A 26 0.41 -2.90 -9.64
CA ILE A 26 0.31 -1.51 -10.08
C ILE A 26 1.46 -1.28 -11.07
N ILE A 27 1.08 -0.99 -12.31
CA ILE A 27 2.01 -0.87 -13.44
C ILE A 27 2.51 0.59 -13.53
N PRO A 28 3.78 0.85 -13.85
CA PRO A 28 4.26 2.21 -14.13
C PRO A 28 3.37 2.92 -15.16
N GLY A 29 3.15 4.22 -14.94
CA GLY A 29 2.17 5.04 -15.67
C GLY A 29 0.77 5.03 -15.06
N SER A 30 0.48 4.16 -14.09
CA SER A 30 -0.81 4.16 -13.37
C SER A 30 -0.98 5.41 -12.51
N SER A 31 -2.21 5.92 -12.43
CA SER A 31 -2.52 7.08 -11.59
C SER A 31 -3.87 6.94 -10.87
N LEU A 32 -4.01 7.67 -9.77
CA LEU A 32 -5.26 7.85 -9.03
C LEU A 32 -5.58 9.33 -8.93
N THR A 33 -6.87 9.64 -8.86
CA THR A 33 -7.38 10.95 -8.45
C THR A 33 -8.24 10.78 -7.20
N PRO A 34 -8.48 11.85 -6.41
CA PRO A 34 -9.29 11.83 -5.21
C PRO A 34 -10.70 11.25 -5.35
N ILE A 35 -11.25 11.26 -6.56
CA ILE A 35 -12.60 10.74 -6.89
C ILE A 35 -12.58 9.36 -7.53
N ALA A 36 -11.40 8.85 -7.88
CA ALA A 36 -11.25 7.53 -8.47
C ALA A 36 -11.21 6.42 -7.40
N ASN A 37 -11.19 5.18 -7.87
CA ASN A 37 -10.97 4.01 -7.02
C ASN A 37 -9.56 4.05 -6.40
N SER A 38 -9.35 3.22 -5.38
CA SER A 38 -8.04 3.04 -4.73
C SER A 38 -7.33 1.79 -5.25
N TRP A 39 -6.02 1.70 -5.04
CA TRP A 39 -5.29 0.46 -5.29
C TRP A 39 -5.54 -0.51 -4.15
N LEU A 40 -6.35 -1.53 -4.40
CA LEU A 40 -6.78 -2.52 -3.42
C LEU A 40 -5.75 -3.62 -3.26
N SER A 41 -5.64 -4.15 -2.04
CA SER A 41 -4.97 -5.41 -1.79
C SER A 41 -5.76 -6.58 -2.41
N ASN A 42 -5.15 -7.76 -2.51
CA ASN A 42 -5.82 -8.92 -3.13
C ASN A 42 -7.08 -9.36 -2.38
N SER A 43 -7.11 -9.22 -1.05
CA SER A 43 -8.33 -9.46 -0.26
C SER A 43 -9.38 -8.34 -0.41
N GLY A 44 -9.00 -7.18 -0.92
CA GLY A 44 -9.83 -5.99 -0.94
C GLY A 44 -10.04 -5.35 0.44
N LEU A 45 -9.43 -5.88 1.51
CA LEU A 45 -9.58 -5.34 2.86
C LEU A 45 -8.76 -4.06 3.07
N TYR A 46 -7.62 -3.95 2.39
CA TYR A 46 -6.76 -2.78 2.48
C TYR A 46 -6.71 -2.05 1.14
N ALA A 47 -6.53 -0.75 1.22
CA ALA A 47 -6.44 0.12 0.07
C ALA A 47 -5.36 1.17 0.28
N PHE A 48 -4.68 1.50 -0.82
CA PHE A 48 -3.80 2.66 -0.90
C PHE A 48 -4.38 3.67 -1.90
N GLY A 49 -4.43 4.94 -1.50
CA GLY A 49 -4.95 6.00 -2.34
C GLY A 49 -5.40 7.21 -1.55
N PHE A 50 -6.32 7.98 -2.12
CA PHE A 50 -6.88 9.16 -1.48
C PHE A 50 -7.98 8.81 -0.48
N TYR A 51 -8.01 9.55 0.63
CA TYR A 51 -9.13 9.56 1.57
C TYR A 51 -9.44 11.00 1.98
N LYS A 52 -10.69 11.25 2.39
CA LYS A 52 -11.14 12.58 2.79
C LYS A 52 -10.54 12.96 4.15
N GLN A 53 -9.92 14.14 4.24
CA GLN A 53 -9.36 14.70 5.46
C GLN A 53 -9.83 16.16 5.59
N GLY A 54 -10.80 16.40 6.48
CA GLY A 54 -11.47 17.70 6.59
C GLY A 54 -12.14 18.11 5.28
N ASN A 55 -11.75 19.28 4.77
CA ASN A 55 -12.26 19.85 3.52
C ASN A 55 -11.46 19.45 2.27
N GLY A 56 -10.42 18.63 2.42
CA GLY A 56 -9.58 18.16 1.32
C GLY A 56 -9.34 16.66 1.37
N TYR A 57 -8.25 16.25 0.74
CA TYR A 57 -7.86 14.85 0.63
C TYR A 57 -6.43 14.65 1.11
N ALA A 58 -6.16 13.47 1.66
CA ALA A 58 -4.82 13.01 1.95
C ALA A 58 -4.59 11.66 1.27
N VAL A 59 -3.32 11.29 1.09
CA VAL A 59 -2.95 9.98 0.57
C VAL A 59 -2.56 9.08 1.73
N GLY A 60 -3.01 7.84 1.72
CA GLY A 60 -2.69 6.92 2.80
C GLY A 60 -3.08 5.49 2.51
N ILE A 61 -2.90 4.68 3.55
CA ILE A 61 -3.34 3.29 3.61
C ILE A 61 -4.49 3.20 4.59
N PHE A 62 -5.57 2.55 4.18
CA PHE A 62 -6.77 2.44 5.00
C PHE A 62 -7.52 1.14 4.73
N LEU A 63 -8.43 0.80 5.65
CA LEU A 63 -9.39 -0.27 5.44
C LEU A 63 -10.39 0.11 4.34
N ALA A 64 -10.51 -0.75 3.33
CA ALA A 64 -11.47 -0.61 2.25
C ALA A 64 -12.88 -1.03 2.71
N GLY A 65 -13.90 -0.67 1.92
CA GLY A 65 -15.29 -1.06 2.19
C GLY A 65 -16.03 -0.25 3.27
N THR A 66 -15.34 0.55 4.09
CA THR A 66 -16.01 1.44 5.06
C THR A 66 -16.16 2.87 4.52
N PRO A 67 -17.28 3.57 4.84
CA PRO A 67 -17.44 5.00 4.54
C PRO A 67 -16.49 5.88 5.36
N GLN A 68 -16.33 5.57 6.65
CA GLN A 68 -15.28 6.13 7.49
C GLN A 68 -14.01 5.29 7.33
N LYS A 69 -13.02 5.86 6.64
CA LYS A 69 -11.73 5.19 6.42
C LYS A 69 -10.96 5.12 7.74
N THR A 70 -10.71 3.91 8.22
CA THR A 70 -9.73 3.68 9.28
C THR A 70 -8.35 3.70 8.64
N VAL A 71 -7.59 4.76 8.91
CA VAL A 71 -6.29 5.02 8.27
C VAL A 71 -5.19 4.39 9.10
N ALA A 72 -4.42 3.50 8.49
CA ALA A 72 -3.27 2.85 9.10
C ALA A 72 -1.98 3.66 8.88
N TRP A 73 -1.90 4.44 7.80
CA TRP A 73 -0.75 5.28 7.47
C TRP A 73 -1.17 6.45 6.55
N THR A 74 -0.51 7.60 6.71
CA THR A 74 -0.76 8.81 5.92
C THR A 74 0.57 9.31 5.35
N ALA A 75 0.59 9.57 4.05
CA ALA A 75 1.70 10.24 3.39
C ALA A 75 1.76 11.70 3.83
N LYS A 76 2.98 12.21 4.11
CA LYS A 76 3.21 13.61 4.50
C LYS A 76 2.27 14.03 5.63
N ARG A 77 2.40 13.39 6.81
CA ARG A 77 1.47 13.57 7.95
C ARG A 77 1.31 15.02 8.38
N ASP A 78 2.38 15.80 8.31
CA ASP A 78 2.40 17.23 8.67
C ASP A 78 1.99 18.14 7.49
N GLY A 79 1.64 17.56 6.34
CA GLY A 79 1.19 18.26 5.15
C GLY A 79 -0.27 18.67 5.22
N HIS A 80 -0.59 19.79 4.56
CA HIS A 80 -1.97 20.20 4.38
C HIS A 80 -2.71 19.27 3.40
N PRO A 81 -4.03 19.04 3.60
CA PRO A 81 -4.86 18.31 2.65
C PRO A 81 -4.76 18.91 1.24
N VAL A 82 -4.75 18.04 0.23
CA VAL A 82 -4.71 18.42 -1.18
C VAL A 82 -6.11 18.58 -1.76
N SER A 83 -6.20 19.29 -2.88
CA SER A 83 -7.46 19.52 -3.59
C SER A 83 -7.93 18.28 -4.36
N GLN A 84 -9.20 18.28 -4.78
CA GLN A 84 -9.78 17.21 -5.61
C GLN A 84 -9.10 17.05 -6.98
N ASN A 85 -8.40 18.07 -7.46
CA ASN A 85 -7.69 18.08 -8.75
C ASN A 85 -6.25 17.55 -8.64
N SER A 86 -5.92 16.89 -7.53
CA SER A 86 -4.60 16.29 -7.32
C SER A 86 -4.53 14.91 -7.99
N THR A 87 -3.32 14.51 -8.35
CA THR A 87 -3.04 13.23 -8.99
C THR A 87 -1.96 12.51 -8.21
N LEU A 88 -2.19 11.24 -7.92
CA LEU A 88 -1.17 10.34 -7.42
C LEU A 88 -0.69 9.48 -8.57
N LEU A 89 0.57 9.65 -8.97
CA LEU A 89 1.14 9.03 -10.17
C LEU A 89 2.25 8.06 -9.78
N PHE A 90 2.12 6.81 -10.22
CA PHE A 90 3.26 5.90 -10.29
C PHE A 90 3.94 6.11 -11.64
N THR A 91 5.04 6.85 -11.66
CA THR A 91 5.68 7.31 -12.88
C THR A 91 6.37 6.16 -13.64
N ASN A 92 6.62 6.34 -14.94
CA ASN A 92 7.32 5.35 -15.76
C ASN A 92 8.77 5.11 -15.32
N ASP A 93 9.40 6.11 -14.69
CA ASP A 93 10.73 5.97 -14.09
C ASP A 93 10.68 5.33 -12.70
N GLY A 94 9.50 4.97 -12.17
CA GLY A 94 9.36 4.17 -10.97
C GLY A 94 9.26 4.96 -9.67
N ARG A 95 8.83 6.22 -9.70
CA ARG A 95 8.58 7.05 -8.52
C ARG A 95 7.09 7.07 -8.21
N LEU A 96 6.75 7.18 -6.93
CA LEU A 96 5.38 7.45 -6.51
C LEU A 96 5.26 8.92 -6.11
N VAL A 97 4.56 9.69 -6.93
CA VAL A 97 4.54 11.15 -6.86
C VAL A 97 3.13 11.65 -6.65
N LEU A 98 2.93 12.48 -5.62
CA LEU A 98 1.72 13.26 -5.42
C LEU A 98 1.88 14.62 -6.10
N GLN A 99 1.12 14.83 -7.16
CA GLN A 99 1.02 16.08 -7.89
C GLN A 99 -0.23 16.80 -7.42
N SER A 100 -0.09 18.02 -6.91
CA SER A 100 -1.24 18.79 -6.45
C SER A 100 -1.30 20.11 -7.21
N SER A 101 -2.46 20.46 -7.75
CA SER A 101 -2.60 21.75 -8.45
C SER A 101 -2.46 22.95 -7.53
N THR A 102 -2.67 22.78 -6.22
CA THR A 102 -2.58 23.84 -5.21
C THR A 102 -1.19 23.95 -4.58
N GLN A 103 -0.43 22.85 -4.52
CA GLN A 103 0.95 22.87 -4.04
C GLN A 103 1.86 23.03 -5.27
N ARG A 104 2.65 24.11 -5.37
CA ARG A 104 3.53 24.40 -6.52
C ARG A 104 4.63 23.34 -6.77
N GLN A 105 4.65 22.25 -6.02
CA GLN A 105 5.70 21.24 -6.08
C GLN A 105 5.13 19.84 -5.88
N ASP A 106 5.59 18.93 -6.73
CA ASP A 106 5.34 17.50 -6.66
C ASP A 106 6.02 16.89 -5.43
N TYR A 107 5.33 15.99 -4.73
CA TYR A 107 5.83 15.33 -3.52
C TYR A 107 6.09 13.85 -3.77
N ASN A 108 7.33 13.40 -3.57
CA ASN A 108 7.67 11.97 -3.63
C ASN A 108 7.21 11.29 -2.33
N ILE A 109 6.36 10.27 -2.43
CA ILE A 109 5.81 9.55 -1.27
C ILE A 109 6.85 8.59 -0.63
N GLY A 110 7.97 8.36 -1.30
CA GLY A 110 9.14 7.70 -0.72
C GLY A 110 10.44 8.26 -1.25
N ASP A 111 11.53 7.52 -1.06
CA ASP A 111 12.88 7.95 -1.44
C ASP A 111 12.99 8.15 -2.98
N PRO A 112 13.23 9.39 -3.45
CA PRO A 112 13.32 9.71 -4.87
C PRO A 112 14.52 9.05 -5.58
N LEU A 113 15.52 8.60 -4.82
CA LEU A 113 16.68 7.87 -5.35
C LEU A 113 16.35 6.38 -5.58
N ARG A 114 15.27 5.87 -4.96
CA ARG A 114 14.86 4.47 -5.01
C ARG A 114 13.65 4.27 -5.92
N LEU A 115 13.95 4.29 -7.22
CA LEU A 115 13.00 3.94 -8.27
C LEU A 115 12.47 2.51 -8.13
N ALA A 116 11.32 2.20 -8.73
CA ALA A 116 10.70 0.90 -8.68
C ALA A 116 10.24 0.41 -10.04
N SER A 117 10.33 -0.89 -10.30
CA SER A 117 9.80 -1.47 -11.54
C SER A 117 8.33 -1.87 -11.42
N SER A 118 7.84 -2.09 -10.19
CA SER A 118 6.44 -2.41 -9.92
C SER A 118 6.05 -2.05 -8.49
N ALA A 119 4.74 -1.94 -8.24
CA ALA A 119 4.17 -1.77 -6.92
C ALA A 119 2.95 -2.68 -6.73
N SER A 120 2.63 -3.07 -5.50
CA SER A 120 1.42 -3.82 -5.19
C SER A 120 0.97 -3.58 -3.75
N MET A 121 -0.34 -3.73 -3.50
CA MET A 121 -0.90 -3.61 -2.17
C MET A 121 -1.03 -4.99 -1.51
N LEU A 122 -0.45 -5.16 -0.32
CA LEU A 122 -0.39 -6.41 0.41
C LEU A 122 -1.48 -6.49 1.49
N ASP A 123 -1.90 -7.72 1.79
CA ASP A 123 -2.88 -8.03 2.85
C ASP A 123 -2.25 -8.13 4.25
N SER A 124 -0.93 -8.29 4.36
CA SER A 124 -0.25 -8.54 5.64
C SER A 124 0.94 -7.60 5.88
N CYS A 125 1.01 -7.09 7.10
CA CYS A 125 2.07 -6.23 7.59
C CYS A 125 3.24 -7.08 8.13
N ARG A 126 4.13 -7.57 7.27
CA ARG A 126 5.41 -8.12 7.76
C ARG A 126 6.50 -7.06 7.85
N SER A 127 6.34 -5.95 7.14
CA SER A 127 7.17 -4.75 7.25
C SER A 127 6.36 -3.55 6.75
N ILE A 128 6.17 -2.52 7.56
CA ILE A 128 5.41 -1.31 7.20
C ILE A 128 6.09 -0.60 6.00
N PRO A 129 5.35 0.05 5.08
CA PRO A 129 3.88 0.06 4.92
C PRO A 129 3.42 -0.96 3.87
N PHE A 130 2.12 -1.29 3.88
CA PHE A 130 1.45 -2.34 3.10
C PHE A 130 1.58 -2.26 1.56
N CYS A 131 2.34 -1.30 1.03
CA CYS A 131 2.69 -1.24 -0.38
C CYS A 131 4.08 -1.86 -0.58
N LYS A 132 4.13 -3.02 -1.25
CA LYS A 132 5.41 -3.59 -1.68
C LYS A 132 5.78 -2.92 -2.99
N VAL A 133 6.92 -2.25 -2.97
CA VAL A 133 7.45 -1.62 -4.17
C VAL A 133 8.76 -2.32 -4.54
N ASN A 134 8.74 -3.00 -5.69
CA ASN A 134 9.80 -3.91 -6.07
C ASN A 134 10.93 -3.17 -6.81
N LYS A 135 12.14 -3.37 -6.28
CA LYS A 135 13.41 -3.22 -7.01
C LYS A 135 14.37 -4.39 -6.72
N ARG A 136 13.96 -5.34 -5.85
CA ARG A 136 14.71 -5.97 -4.72
C ARG A 136 14.98 -5.07 -3.49
N SER A 137 13.93 -4.36 -3.06
CA SER A 137 13.69 -3.66 -1.76
C SER A 137 14.39 -2.31 -1.50
N ASN A 138 13.63 -1.21 -1.51
CA ASN A 138 12.97 -0.59 -0.33
C ASN A 138 12.41 0.78 -0.78
N LEU A 139 11.09 1.01 -0.65
CA LEU A 139 10.58 2.36 -0.38
C LEU A 139 10.24 2.38 1.10
N ARG A 140 11.16 2.92 1.89
CA ARG A 140 10.88 3.21 3.28
C ARG A 140 10.07 4.51 3.27
N CYS A 141 8.77 4.41 3.49
CA CYS A 141 7.97 5.59 3.81
C CYS A 141 8.34 5.98 5.24
N GLU A 142 9.38 6.80 5.39
CA GLU A 142 9.79 7.29 6.70
C GLU A 142 8.77 8.31 7.22
N ASN A 143 8.67 8.35 8.56
CA ASN A 143 7.82 9.29 9.31
C ASN A 143 8.20 10.74 9.01
#